data_AF-A0AA40A7R8-F1
#
_entry.id   AF-A0AA40A7R8-F1
#
_cell.length_a   1.000
_cell.length_b   1.000
_cell.length_c   1.000
_cell.angle_alpha   90.00
_cell.angle_beta   90.00
_cell.angle_gamma   90.00
#
_symmetry.space_group_name_H-M   'P 1'
#
loop_
_entity.id
_entity.type
_entity.pdbx_description
1 polymer ?
#
loop_
_entity_poly.entity_id
_entity_poly.type
_entity_poly.pdbx_seq_one_letter_code
_entity_poly.pdbx_strand_id
1 'polypeptide(L)'
;MYRDSPSAAHAGLASYSMRPLYKHNLRSAYHCSFASLRSEERKVFGILSMSAADSIPLDMFLFKASDPNWPKQLGFCLRRTRLENTLEALLSSSLIARRDPETNTAFVHRIIQQEFCDFICEEERKESFMVLARLLKNNFPELINGVSLRKHWPTCLKYIHHVKALARRFEDYEYGDDDTEDFQDFAQVLAPAGW
;
A
#
# COMPACT_ATOMS: atom_id res chain seq x y z
N MET A 1 9.21 -50.58 -50.89
CA MET A 1 10.05 -49.62 -50.14
C MET A 1 9.90 -48.25 -50.79
N TYR A 2 8.94 -47.47 -50.31
CA TYR A 2 8.85 -46.03 -50.60
C TYR A 2 8.72 -45.35 -49.23
N ARG A 3 9.73 -44.56 -48.88
CA ARG A 3 9.73 -43.73 -47.67
C ARG A 3 8.92 -42.48 -47.99
N ASP A 4 7.80 -42.31 -47.30
CA ASP A 4 7.07 -41.05 -47.28
C ASP A 4 7.91 -40.00 -46.54
N SER A 5 8.35 -39.00 -47.29
CA SER A 5 8.90 -37.76 -46.76
C SER A 5 7.75 -36.92 -46.20
N PRO A 6 7.78 -36.49 -44.92
CA PRO A 6 6.77 -35.59 -44.41
C PRO A 6 6.93 -34.18 -44.99
N SER A 7 5.79 -33.66 -45.46
CA SER A 7 5.54 -32.33 -46.00
C SER A 7 6.14 -31.20 -45.15
N ALA A 8 6.81 -30.27 -45.83
CA ALA A 8 7.45 -29.07 -45.30
C ALA A 8 6.42 -27.97 -44.92
N ALA A 9 5.47 -28.30 -44.03
CA ALA A 9 4.41 -27.37 -43.59
C ALA A 9 4.46 -27.02 -42.09
N HIS A 10 5.40 -27.56 -41.31
CA HIS A 10 5.47 -27.37 -39.85
C HIS A 10 6.75 -26.67 -39.33
N ALA A 11 7.35 -25.77 -40.13
CA ALA A 11 8.57 -25.07 -39.74
C ALA A 11 8.43 -23.53 -39.69
N GLY A 12 7.25 -23.01 -39.29
CA GLY A 12 6.97 -21.57 -39.37
C GLY A 12 6.34 -20.88 -38.16
N LEU A 13 6.15 -21.57 -37.02
CA LEU A 13 5.42 -20.99 -35.87
C LEU A 13 6.19 -21.08 -34.54
N ALA A 14 7.52 -21.17 -34.59
CA ALA A 14 8.37 -21.17 -33.40
C ALA A 14 9.27 -19.93 -33.39
N SER A 15 8.68 -18.76 -33.12
CA SER A 15 9.31 -17.64 -32.40
C SER A 15 8.50 -16.34 -32.61
N TYR A 16 7.23 -16.30 -32.23
CA TYR A 16 6.63 -15.02 -31.89
C TYR A 16 7.12 -14.65 -30.49
N SER A 17 8.39 -14.27 -30.40
CA SER A 17 8.93 -13.55 -29.26
C SER A 17 8.03 -12.32 -29.13
N MET A 18 7.17 -12.30 -28.11
CA MET A 18 6.45 -11.08 -27.73
C MET A 18 7.49 -10.02 -27.40
N ARG A 19 7.88 -9.25 -28.41
CA ARG A 19 8.61 -8.00 -28.18
C ARG A 19 7.69 -7.17 -27.29
N PRO A 20 8.17 -6.66 -26.14
CA PRO A 20 7.35 -5.79 -25.33
C PRO A 20 6.89 -4.63 -26.23
N LEU A 21 5.58 -4.53 -26.47
CA LEU A 21 4.98 -3.49 -27.32
C LEU A 21 5.17 -2.08 -26.74
N TYR A 22 5.74 -1.98 -25.54
CA TYR A 22 6.01 -0.73 -24.84
C TYR A 22 7.51 -0.50 -24.74
N LYS A 23 8.02 0.53 -25.43
CA LYS A 23 9.43 0.98 -25.36
C LYS A 23 9.76 1.77 -24.10
N HIS A 24 8.75 2.18 -23.35
CA HIS A 24 8.90 2.98 -22.13
C HIS A 24 8.68 2.08 -20.90
N ASN A 25 9.41 2.32 -19.82
CA ASN A 25 9.17 1.60 -18.56
C ASN A 25 7.81 2.02 -17.97
N LEU A 26 7.21 1.17 -17.13
CA LEU A 26 5.95 1.48 -16.44
C LEU A 26 6.08 2.76 -15.61
N ARG A 27 7.26 3.04 -15.07
CA ARG A 27 7.64 4.32 -14.46
C ARG A 27 7.26 5.54 -15.31
N SER A 28 7.59 5.53 -16.61
CA SER A 28 7.27 6.63 -17.53
C SER A 28 5.77 6.83 -17.71
N ALA A 29 4.97 5.77 -17.60
CA ALA A 29 3.51 5.85 -17.74
C ALA A 29 2.85 6.55 -16.54
N TYR A 30 3.41 6.40 -15.33
CA TYR A 30 2.87 7.00 -14.11
C TYR A 30 3.58 8.28 -13.66
N HIS A 31 4.72 8.62 -14.26
CA HIS A 31 5.52 9.79 -13.87
C HIS A 31 4.70 11.09 -13.84
N CYS A 32 3.91 11.36 -14.89
CA CYS A 32 3.05 12.54 -14.93
C CYS A 32 1.99 12.51 -13.82
N SER A 33 1.36 11.36 -13.58
CA SER A 33 0.38 11.20 -12.50
C SER A 33 1.02 11.47 -11.14
N PHE A 34 2.18 10.89 -10.85
CA PHE A 34 2.88 11.07 -9.58
C PHE A 34 3.38 12.50 -9.38
N ALA A 35 3.93 13.13 -10.42
CA ALA A 35 4.41 14.51 -10.36
C ALA A 35 3.26 15.53 -10.21
N SER A 36 2.06 15.19 -10.67
CA SER A 36 0.87 16.05 -10.55
C SER A 36 0.17 15.99 -9.18
N LEU A 37 0.55 15.04 -8.32
CA LEU A 37 -0.04 14.90 -6.99
C LEU A 37 0.25 16.14 -6.15
N ARG A 38 -0.80 16.73 -5.57
CA ARG A 38 -0.62 17.81 -4.58
C ARG A 38 -0.23 17.20 -3.23
N SER A 39 0.13 18.06 -2.28
CA SER A 39 0.73 17.62 -1.01
C SER A 39 -0.16 16.64 -0.22
N GLU A 40 -1.48 16.84 -0.20
CA GLU A 40 -2.40 15.96 0.52
C GLU A 40 -2.55 14.60 -0.18
N GLU A 41 -2.76 14.58 -1.50
CA GLU A 41 -2.86 13.36 -2.30
C GLU A 41 -1.57 12.54 -2.25
N ARG A 42 -0.41 13.19 -2.36
CA ARG A 42 0.91 12.56 -2.29
C ARG A 42 1.12 11.83 -0.96
N LYS A 43 0.71 12.46 0.15
CA LYS A 43 0.79 11.87 1.50
C LYS A 43 -0.12 10.66 1.66
N VAL A 44 -1.40 10.80 1.29
CA VAL A 44 -2.35 9.66 1.36
C VAL A 44 -1.86 8.52 0.48
N PHE A 45 -1.42 8.81 -0.74
CA PHE A 45 -0.96 7.79 -1.66
C PHE A 45 0.33 7.09 -1.22
N GLY A 46 1.26 7.81 -0.59
CA GLY A 46 2.43 7.21 0.05
C GLY A 46 2.05 6.19 1.12
N ILE A 47 1.12 6.54 2.01
CA ILE A 47 0.61 5.64 3.05
C ILE A 47 -0.07 4.41 2.43
N LEU A 48 -0.93 4.60 1.42
CA LEU A 48 -1.59 3.50 0.72
C LEU A 48 -0.58 2.58 0.02
N SER A 49 0.52 3.12 -0.50
CA SER A 49 1.59 2.38 -1.18
C SER A 49 2.44 1.51 -0.24
N MET A 50 2.46 1.84 1.05
CA MET A 50 3.09 1.03 2.10
C MET A 50 2.20 -0.10 2.61
N SER A 51 0.89 -0.03 2.34
CA SER A 51 -0.08 -1.01 2.81
C SER A 51 -0.22 -2.19 1.84
N ALA A 52 -0.87 -3.29 2.27
CA ALA A 52 -1.24 -4.36 1.34
C ALA A 52 -2.10 -3.81 0.19
N ALA A 53 -1.89 -4.31 -1.02
CA ALA A 53 -2.54 -3.80 -2.23
C ALA A 53 -4.08 -3.90 -2.24
N ASP A 54 -4.61 -4.89 -1.53
CA ASP A 54 -6.02 -5.27 -1.56
C ASP A 54 -6.74 -4.83 -0.28
N SER A 55 -8.03 -4.48 -0.41
CA SER A 55 -8.95 -4.23 0.71
C SER A 55 -8.47 -3.21 1.75
N ILE A 56 -7.78 -2.15 1.31
CA ILE A 56 -7.18 -1.14 2.19
C ILE A 56 -8.25 -0.36 2.95
N PRO A 57 -8.34 -0.46 4.29
CA PRO A 57 -9.39 0.21 5.07
C PRO A 57 -9.23 1.73 5.09
N LEU A 58 -10.10 2.46 4.42
CA LEU A 58 -10.04 3.93 4.43
C LEU A 58 -10.47 4.52 5.78
N ASP A 59 -11.18 3.74 6.60
CA ASP A 59 -11.55 4.12 7.97
C ASP A 59 -10.33 4.40 8.86
N MET A 60 -9.15 3.88 8.52
CA MET A 60 -7.94 4.17 9.31
C MET A 60 -7.55 5.65 9.29
N PHE A 61 -7.96 6.38 8.25
CA PHE A 61 -7.75 7.82 8.13
C PHE A 61 -8.82 8.64 8.87
N LEU A 62 -9.90 8.01 9.33
CA LEU A 62 -10.93 8.68 10.09
C LEU A 62 -10.45 8.87 11.52
N PHE A 63 -10.17 10.13 11.85
CA PHE A 63 -9.76 10.53 13.19
C PHE A 63 -10.83 10.16 14.22
N LYS A 64 -10.41 9.45 15.27
CA LYS A 64 -11.18 9.32 16.51
C LYS A 64 -10.81 10.52 17.36
N ALA A 65 -11.80 11.36 17.70
CA ALA A 65 -11.71 12.73 18.20
C ALA A 65 -10.78 13.01 19.42
N SER A 66 -10.05 12.03 19.93
CA SER A 66 -9.39 12.05 21.24
C SER A 66 -7.98 11.48 21.25
N ASP A 67 -7.35 11.21 20.09
CA ASP A 67 -5.97 10.73 20.09
C ASP A 67 -4.96 11.90 20.05
N PRO A 68 -4.26 12.21 21.16
CA PRO A 68 -3.23 13.25 21.18
C PRO A 68 -2.02 12.92 20.29
N ASN A 69 -1.86 11.67 19.88
CA ASN A 69 -0.73 11.19 19.08
C ASN A 69 -1.02 11.19 17.57
N TRP A 70 -2.17 11.70 17.12
CA TRP A 70 -2.51 11.74 15.69
C TRP A 70 -1.39 12.36 14.84
N PRO A 71 -1.00 11.75 13.71
CA PRO A 71 0.04 12.30 12.84
C PRO A 71 -0.30 13.73 12.39
N LYS A 72 0.53 14.71 12.77
CA LYS A 72 0.30 16.13 12.44
C LYS A 72 0.18 16.36 10.93
N GLN A 73 0.96 15.63 10.13
CA GLN A 73 0.89 15.66 8.66
C GLN A 73 -0.46 15.21 8.09
N LEU A 74 -1.27 14.48 8.85
CA LEU A 74 -2.65 14.09 8.52
C LEU A 74 -3.70 15.01 9.18
N GLY A 75 -3.30 16.20 9.64
CA GLY A 75 -4.24 17.18 10.21
C GLY A 75 -5.37 17.57 9.25
N PHE A 76 -5.17 17.48 7.93
CA PHE A 76 -6.23 17.71 6.95
C PHE A 76 -7.31 16.61 6.97
N CYS A 77 -6.95 15.37 7.34
CA CYS A 77 -7.90 14.25 7.44
C CYS A 77 -8.92 14.44 8.56
N LEU A 78 -8.65 15.33 9.54
CA LEU A 78 -9.61 15.73 10.57
C LEU A 78 -10.90 16.31 9.97
N ARG A 79 -10.81 16.90 8.77
CA ARG A 79 -11.96 17.38 8.00
C ARG A 79 -12.35 16.29 7.01
N ARG A 80 -13.45 15.59 7.31
CA ARG A 80 -13.98 14.50 6.45
C ARG A 80 -14.07 14.89 4.97
N THR A 81 -14.56 16.10 4.68
CA THR A 81 -14.67 16.62 3.31
C THR A 81 -13.32 16.76 2.60
N ARG A 82 -12.25 17.10 3.31
CA ARG A 82 -10.90 17.13 2.72
C ARG A 82 -10.42 15.74 2.37
N LEU A 83 -10.51 14.79 3.30
CA LEU A 83 -10.13 13.40 3.05
C LEU A 83 -10.91 12.82 1.85
N GLU A 84 -12.22 13.04 1.78
CA GLU A 84 -13.06 12.60 0.67
C GLU A 84 -12.61 13.22 -0.66
N ASN A 85 -12.33 14.53 -0.70
CA ASN A 85 -11.80 15.19 -1.89
C ASN A 85 -10.41 14.65 -2.30
N THR A 86 -9.53 14.37 -1.34
CA THR A 86 -8.21 13.79 -1.60
C THR A 86 -8.34 12.39 -2.21
N LEU A 87 -9.21 11.55 -1.66
CA LEU A 87 -9.47 10.21 -2.17
C LEU A 87 -10.10 10.24 -3.57
N GLU A 88 -11.02 11.17 -3.82
CA GLU A 88 -11.66 11.35 -5.14
C GLU A 88 -10.63 11.79 -6.20
N ALA A 89 -9.68 12.65 -5.84
CA ALA A 89 -8.59 13.04 -6.74
C ALA A 89 -7.67 11.85 -7.07
N LEU A 90 -7.38 10.98 -6.10
CA LEU A 90 -6.62 9.75 -6.31
C LEU A 90 -7.36 8.72 -7.18
N LEU A 91 -8.69 8.63 -7.03
CA LEU A 91 -9.55 7.82 -7.90
C LEU A 91 -9.56 8.37 -9.33
N SER A 92 -9.73 9.68 -9.48
CA SER A 92 -9.77 10.37 -10.78
C SER A 92 -8.46 10.25 -11.55
N SER A 93 -7.32 10.14 -10.85
CA SER A 93 -6.00 9.91 -11.45
C SER A 93 -5.69 8.44 -11.73
N SER A 94 -6.64 7.52 -11.48
CA SER A 94 -6.48 6.06 -11.66
C SER A 94 -5.32 5.45 -10.87
N LEU A 95 -4.86 6.13 -9.81
CA LEU A 95 -3.79 5.66 -8.95
C LEU A 95 -4.30 4.69 -7.88
N ILE A 96 -5.55 4.89 -7.46
CA ILE A 96 -6.28 3.95 -6.63
C ILE A 96 -7.52 3.49 -7.40
N ALA A 97 -7.95 2.26 -7.20
CA ALA A 97 -9.17 1.72 -7.79
C ALA A 97 -10.17 1.35 -6.70
N ARG A 98 -11.45 1.28 -7.11
CA ARG A 98 -12.59 0.72 -6.38
C ARG A 98 -12.62 1.09 -4.89
N ARG A 99 -13.45 2.08 -4.57
CA ARG A 99 -13.99 2.21 -3.21
C ARG A 99 -15.16 1.25 -3.08
N ASP A 100 -15.03 0.20 -2.27
CA ASP A 100 -16.19 -0.57 -1.86
C ASP A 100 -17.00 0.28 -0.87
N PRO A 101 -18.23 0.70 -1.20
CA PRO A 101 -19.00 1.60 -0.34
C PRO A 101 -19.49 0.91 0.94
N GLU A 102 -19.62 -0.42 0.96
CA GLU A 102 -20.08 -1.17 2.13
C GLU A 102 -18.96 -1.36 3.15
N THR A 103 -17.76 -1.70 2.67
CA THR A 103 -16.60 -1.96 3.54
C THR A 103 -15.68 -0.76 3.72
N ASN A 104 -15.91 0.32 2.95
CA ASN A 104 -15.09 1.52 2.84
C ASN A 104 -13.60 1.20 2.60
N THR A 105 -13.32 0.25 1.69
CA THR A 105 -11.96 -0.16 1.33
C THR A 105 -11.55 0.33 -0.06
N ALA A 106 -10.25 0.62 -0.24
CA ALA A 106 -9.63 0.92 -1.53
C ALA A 106 -8.71 -0.21 -2.02
N PHE A 107 -8.36 -0.18 -3.30
CA PHE A 107 -7.34 -1.02 -3.90
C PHE A 107 -6.25 -0.15 -4.54
N VAL A 108 -4.99 -0.54 -4.37
CA VAL A 108 -3.86 0.03 -5.12
C VAL A 108 -3.06 -1.09 -5.74
N HIS A 109 -2.89 -1.05 -7.06
CA HIS A 109 -2.17 -2.10 -7.76
C HIS A 109 -0.70 -2.16 -7.31
N ARG A 110 -0.19 -3.35 -6.98
CA ARG A 110 1.17 -3.57 -6.43
C ARG A 110 2.28 -2.91 -7.24
N ILE A 111 2.18 -2.96 -8.58
CA ILE A 111 3.14 -2.30 -9.47
C ILE A 111 3.12 -0.78 -9.27
N ILE A 112 1.95 -0.16 -9.15
CA ILE A 112 1.85 1.29 -8.94
C ILE A 112 2.41 1.67 -7.57
N GLN A 113 2.14 0.87 -6.53
CA GLN A 113 2.74 1.06 -5.20
C GLN A 113 4.27 1.07 -5.29
N GLN A 114 4.85 0.06 -5.95
CA GLN A 114 6.30 -0.05 -6.09
C GLN A 114 6.89 1.11 -6.89
N GLU A 115 6.32 1.44 -8.05
CA GLU A 115 6.80 2.55 -8.89
C GLU A 115 6.69 3.90 -8.16
N PHE A 116 5.68 4.08 -7.30
CA PHE A 116 5.58 5.28 -6.47
C PHE A 116 6.64 5.31 -5.36
N CYS A 117 6.86 4.19 -4.66
CA CYS A 117 7.91 4.08 -3.65
C CYS A 117 9.31 4.33 -4.22
N ASP A 118 9.56 3.94 -5.48
CA ASP A 118 10.80 4.23 -6.20
C ASP A 118 10.89 5.67 -6.71
N PHE A 119 9.74 6.36 -6.85
CA PHE A 119 9.66 7.74 -7.34
C PHE A 119 9.87 8.78 -6.24
N ILE A 120 9.47 8.48 -5.01
CA ILE A 120 9.64 9.35 -3.84
C ILE A 120 11.03 9.18 -3.21
N CYS A 121 11.50 10.19 -2.47
CA CYS A 121 12.77 10.07 -1.76
C CYS A 121 12.65 9.18 -0.51
N GLU A 122 13.79 8.80 0.06
CA GLU A 122 13.85 7.93 1.23
C GLU A 122 13.14 8.53 2.45
N GLU A 123 13.24 9.84 2.65
CA GLU A 123 12.61 10.56 3.74
C GLU A 123 11.08 10.50 3.63
N GLU A 124 10.52 10.72 2.44
CA GLU A 124 9.08 10.60 2.19
C GLU A 124 8.59 9.16 2.37
N ARG A 125 9.45 8.19 2.04
CA ARG A 125 9.18 6.77 2.19
C ARG A 125 9.13 6.37 3.67
N LYS A 126 10.14 6.78 4.46
CA LYS A 126 10.20 6.60 5.91
C LYS A 126 9.04 7.31 6.61
N GLU A 127 8.69 8.53 6.20
CA GLU A 127 7.52 9.24 6.73
C GLU A 127 6.22 8.45 6.47
N SER A 128 6.02 7.98 5.24
CA SER A 128 4.82 7.19 4.87
C SER A 128 4.73 5.88 5.67
N PHE A 129 5.87 5.23 5.88
CA PHE A 129 5.99 4.03 6.73
C PHE A 129 5.55 4.34 8.17
N MET A 130 6.15 5.36 8.80
CA MET A 130 5.87 5.72 10.20
C MET A 130 4.41 6.13 10.40
N VAL A 131 3.85 6.87 9.45
CA VAL A 131 2.43 7.24 9.50
C VAL A 131 1.55 6.01 9.40
N LEU A 132 1.81 5.09 8.47
CA LEU A 132 1.03 3.86 8.36
C LEU A 132 1.14 3.01 9.64
N ALA A 133 2.34 2.88 10.21
CA ALA A 133 2.56 2.18 11.48
C ALA A 133 1.65 2.73 12.58
N ARG A 134 1.60 4.06 12.72
CA ARG A 134 0.73 4.72 13.71
C ARG A 134 -0.76 4.52 13.42
N LEU A 135 -1.19 4.64 12.17
CA LEU A 135 -2.58 4.41 11.80
C LEU A 135 -3.00 2.96 12.09
N LEU A 136 -2.12 1.99 11.84
CA LEU A 136 -2.37 0.58 12.14
C LEU A 136 -2.40 0.35 13.64
N LYS A 137 -1.44 0.86 14.42
CA LYS A 137 -1.46 0.78 15.88
C LYS A 137 -2.78 1.31 16.47
N ASN A 138 -3.26 2.45 16.00
CA ASN A 138 -4.49 3.08 16.51
C ASN A 138 -5.78 2.33 16.14
N ASN A 139 -5.72 1.41 15.18
CA ASN A 139 -6.88 0.67 14.68
C ASN A 139 -6.80 -0.84 14.93
N PHE A 140 -5.60 -1.37 15.20
CA PHE A 140 -5.38 -2.76 15.53
C PHE A 140 -5.64 -3.00 17.03
N PRO A 141 -6.36 -4.07 17.42
CA PRO A 141 -6.63 -4.36 18.82
C PRO A 141 -5.34 -4.65 19.61
N GLU A 142 -5.19 -4.02 20.77
CA GLU A 142 -4.05 -4.27 21.68
C GLU A 142 -4.26 -5.55 22.50
N LEU A 143 -3.18 -6.28 22.80
CA LEU A 143 -3.19 -7.32 23.83
C LEU A 143 -3.05 -6.69 25.20
N ILE A 144 -4.18 -6.48 25.88
CA ILE A 144 -4.19 -6.06 27.28
C ILE A 144 -4.13 -7.31 28.16
N ASN A 145 -3.09 -7.43 29.00
CA ASN A 145 -2.92 -8.51 29.99
C ASN A 145 -3.01 -9.94 29.41
N GLY A 146 -2.55 -10.15 28.17
CA GLY A 146 -2.58 -11.47 27.53
C GLY A 146 -3.98 -11.98 27.17
N VAL A 147 -5.00 -11.12 27.22
CA VAL A 147 -6.37 -11.48 26.83
C VAL A 147 -6.41 -11.78 25.33
N SER A 148 -7.00 -12.92 24.97
CA SER A 148 -7.08 -13.36 23.58
C SER A 148 -7.88 -12.37 22.71
N LEU A 149 -7.37 -12.05 21.53
CA LEU A 149 -8.02 -11.18 20.54
C LEU A 149 -9.22 -11.80 19.81
N ARG A 150 -9.70 -12.99 20.21
CA ARG A 150 -10.85 -13.67 19.58
C ARG A 150 -12.10 -12.77 19.45
N LYS A 151 -12.38 -11.92 20.45
CA LYS A 151 -13.51 -10.98 20.41
C LYS A 151 -13.33 -9.86 19.38
N HIS A 152 -12.11 -9.59 18.96
CA HIS A 152 -11.75 -8.57 17.99
C HIS A 152 -11.28 -9.16 16.65
N TRP A 153 -11.51 -10.46 16.45
CA TRP A 153 -11.09 -11.19 15.24
C TRP A 153 -11.48 -10.49 13.93
N PRO A 154 -12.71 -9.93 13.76
CA PRO A 154 -13.05 -9.20 12.54
C PRO A 154 -12.13 -7.99 12.28
N THR A 155 -11.78 -7.24 13.33
CA THR A 155 -10.84 -6.12 13.24
C THR A 155 -9.42 -6.60 12.94
N CYS A 156 -8.97 -7.67 13.60
CA CYS A 156 -7.67 -8.27 13.30
C CYS A 156 -7.57 -8.70 11.83
N LEU A 157 -8.57 -9.41 11.30
CA LEU A 157 -8.62 -9.81 9.89
C LEU A 157 -8.60 -8.60 8.94
N LYS A 158 -9.29 -7.51 9.29
CA LYS A 158 -9.33 -6.27 8.50
C LYS A 158 -7.94 -5.62 8.37
N TYR A 159 -7.07 -5.71 9.37
CA TYR A 159 -5.79 -4.98 9.39
C TYR A 159 -4.54 -5.86 9.27
N ILE A 160 -4.61 -7.16 9.54
CA ILE A 160 -3.44 -8.06 9.63
C ILE A 160 -2.63 -8.11 8.33
N HIS A 161 -3.30 -8.05 7.18
CA HIS A 161 -2.61 -8.05 5.88
C HIS A 161 -1.78 -6.78 5.68
N HIS A 162 -2.24 -5.64 6.17
CA HIS A 162 -1.51 -4.37 6.10
C HIS A 162 -0.35 -4.34 7.09
N VAL A 163 -0.51 -4.92 8.29
CA VAL A 163 0.62 -5.10 9.24
C VAL A 163 1.71 -5.99 8.63
N LYS A 164 1.32 -7.11 8.00
CA LYS A 164 2.27 -7.98 7.28
C LYS A 164 2.96 -7.30 6.12
N ALA A 165 2.23 -6.48 5.35
CA ALA A 165 2.83 -5.70 4.27
C ALA A 165 3.84 -4.69 4.81
N LEU A 166 3.49 -3.98 5.89
CA LEU A 166 4.39 -3.04 6.55
C LEU A 166 5.66 -3.73 7.09
N ALA A 167 5.53 -4.93 7.68
CA ALA A 167 6.68 -5.70 8.14
C ALA A 167 7.64 -6.07 7.00
N ARG A 168 7.11 -6.50 5.85
CA ARG A 168 7.93 -6.75 4.66
C ARG A 168 8.62 -5.48 4.16
N ARG A 169 7.92 -4.32 4.19
CA ARG A 169 8.54 -3.03 3.82
C ARG A 169 9.68 -2.64 4.75
N PHE A 170 9.57 -2.97 6.03
CA PHE A 170 10.65 -2.73 6.99
C PHE A 170 11.91 -3.53 6.61
N GLU A 171 11.74 -4.79 6.24
CA GLU A 171 12.82 -5.65 5.73
C GLU A 171 13.36 -5.14 4.37
N ASP A 172 12.48 -4.84 3.41
CA ASP A 172 12.84 -4.42 2.05
C ASP A 172 13.67 -3.12 2.02
N TYR A 173 13.43 -2.20 2.96
CA TYR A 173 14.15 -0.93 3.04
C TYR A 173 15.35 -0.97 3.98
N GLU A 174 15.67 -2.13 4.54
CA GLU A 174 16.81 -2.32 5.45
C GLU A 174 16.88 -1.25 6.54
N TYR A 175 15.72 -0.88 7.10
CA TYR A 175 15.68 0.09 8.19
C TYR A 175 16.51 -0.45 9.36
N GLY A 176 17.65 0.20 9.61
CA GLY A 176 18.68 -0.29 10.52
C GLY A 176 18.33 -0.15 12.00
N ASP A 177 19.14 -0.80 12.85
CA ASP A 177 19.00 -0.80 14.32
C ASP A 177 19.30 0.57 14.97
N ASP A 178 19.87 1.53 14.24
CA ASP A 178 20.30 2.82 14.80
C ASP A 178 19.12 3.77 15.13
N ASP A 179 17.92 3.51 14.59
CA ASP A 179 16.72 4.37 14.72
C ASP A 179 15.55 3.68 15.45
N THR A 180 15.82 2.77 16.38
CA THR A 180 14.76 1.98 17.07
C THR A 180 13.63 2.80 17.71
N GLU A 181 13.92 4.02 18.19
CA GLU A 181 12.89 4.91 18.76
C GLU A 181 11.87 5.40 17.71
N ASP A 182 12.29 5.61 16.46
CA ASP A 182 11.43 6.07 15.37
C ASP A 182 10.36 5.02 15.01
N PHE A 183 10.64 3.74 15.26
CA PHE A 183 9.80 2.61 14.87
C PHE A 183 8.95 2.06 16.03
N GLN A 184 8.80 2.80 17.13
CA GLN A 184 8.05 2.36 18.30
C GLN A 184 6.59 1.99 17.98
N ASP A 185 5.90 2.79 17.16
CA ASP A 185 4.52 2.50 16.75
C ASP A 185 4.41 1.19 15.94
N PHE A 186 5.43 0.90 15.14
CA PHE A 186 5.53 -0.33 14.38
C PHE A 186 5.76 -1.55 15.30
N ALA A 187 6.70 -1.45 16.24
CA ALA A 187 6.94 -2.51 17.23
C ALA A 187 5.68 -2.82 18.06
N GLN A 188 4.94 -1.77 18.45
CA GLN A 188 3.69 -1.92 19.22
C GLN A 188 2.56 -2.59 18.44
N VAL A 189 2.47 -2.41 17.12
CA VAL A 189 1.46 -3.11 16.31
C VAL A 189 1.90 -4.54 15.92
N LEU A 190 3.20 -4.83 15.87
CA LEU A 190 3.71 -6.17 15.61
C LEU A 190 3.41 -7.15 16.76
N ALA A 191 3.61 -6.73 18.02
CA ALA A 191 3.39 -7.58 19.18
C ALA A 191 1.99 -8.25 19.19
N PRO A 192 0.88 -7.54 18.94
CA PRO A 192 -0.44 -8.15 18.87
C PRO A 192 -0.77 -8.88 17.56
N ALA A 193 0.06 -8.72 16.53
CA ALA A 193 -0.12 -9.31 15.21
C ALA A 193 0.73 -10.58 14.97
N GLY A 194 1.55 -11.00 15.95
CA GLY A 194 2.52 -12.09 15.81
C GLY A 194 2.01 -13.52 16.00
N TRP A 195 0.69 -13.74 16.01
CA TRP A 195 0.07 -15.06 16.21
C TRP A 195 -0.17 -15.84 14.90
#